data_AF-A0A017SYH0-F1
#
_entry.id   AF-A0A017SYH0-F1
#
_cell.length_a   1.000
_cell.length_b   1.000
_cell.length_c   1.000
_cell.angle_alpha   90.00
_cell.angle_beta   90.00
_cell.angle_gamma   90.00
#
_symmetry.space_group_name_H-M   'P 1'
#
loop_
_entity.id
_entity.type
_entity.pdbx_description
1 polymer ?
#
loop_
_entity_poly.entity_id
_entity_poly.type
_entity_poly.pdbx_seq_one_letter_code
_entity_poly.pdbx_strand_id
1 'polypeptide(L)'
;MREQVSKAALLLIGAGLLALGTGCGKSKISECNALIEVINKGVQSLEKGQKAGADPTGAADLKAMAEAMDKVAADAALVELTLPELQKFSGEYQAMAKEVSRAARDMATAAEAKDSDKINVAQAAMEKAVKQEDPLVDGINKFCQAP
;
A
#
# COMPACT_ATOMS: atom_id res chain seq x y z
N MET A 1 -21.97 20.82 41.08
CA MET A 1 -22.49 22.16 41.42
C MET A 1 -21.26 23.02 41.70
N ARG A 2 -20.83 23.85 40.73
CA ARG A 2 -21.01 25.32 40.74
C ARG A 2 -20.52 25.93 42.06
N GLU A 3 -19.64 26.91 42.17
CA GLU A 3 -18.95 27.88 41.32
C GLU A 3 -18.02 28.60 42.31
N GLN A 4 -16.78 28.93 41.98
CA GLN A 4 -16.17 30.20 42.41
C GLN A 4 -14.99 30.50 41.49
N VAL A 5 -15.32 31.20 40.41
CA VAL A 5 -14.39 31.95 39.57
C VAL A 5 -14.17 33.29 40.27
N SER A 6 -12.94 33.63 40.64
CA SER A 6 -12.38 34.99 40.57
C SER A 6 -11.04 35.08 41.30
N LYS A 7 -9.96 35.29 40.56
CA LYS A 7 -9.27 36.59 40.53
C LYS A 7 -8.11 36.52 39.53
N ALA A 8 -8.22 37.38 38.53
CA ALA A 8 -7.22 37.61 37.52
C ALA A 8 -5.90 38.11 38.15
N ALA A 9 -4.79 37.54 37.68
CA ALA A 9 -3.51 38.21 37.64
C ALA A 9 -3.00 38.08 36.20
N LEU A 10 -3.15 39.17 35.44
CA LEU A 10 -2.43 39.39 34.20
C LEU A 10 -0.93 39.39 34.50
N LEU A 11 -0.16 38.60 33.75
CA LEU A 11 1.21 38.97 33.37
C LEU A 11 1.38 38.66 31.88
N LEU A 12 1.59 39.74 31.13
CA LEU A 12 1.94 39.78 29.71
C LEU A 12 3.40 39.36 29.50
N ILE A 13 3.69 39.08 28.22
CA ILE A 13 4.99 39.08 27.52
C ILE A 13 5.58 37.69 27.27
N GLY A 14 5.46 37.27 26.01
CA GLY A 14 6.15 36.13 25.43
C GLY A 14 5.60 35.79 24.05
N ALA A 15 5.70 36.74 23.10
CA ALA A 15 5.47 36.47 21.68
C ALA A 15 6.50 35.44 21.19
N GLY A 16 6.10 34.17 21.20
CA GLY A 16 6.82 33.06 20.58
C GLY A 16 6.19 32.77 19.22
N LEU A 17 6.96 33.11 18.18
CA LEU A 17 6.65 33.08 16.76
C LEU A 17 5.74 31.92 16.30
N LEU A 18 4.70 32.31 15.55
CA LEU A 18 4.35 31.76 14.24
C LEU A 18 5.34 30.71 13.71
N ALA A 19 5.05 29.43 13.94
CA ALA A 19 5.45 28.41 12.99
C ALA A 19 4.48 28.50 11.80
N LEU A 20 4.78 29.43 10.90
CA LEU A 20 4.31 29.43 9.52
C LEU A 20 4.88 28.18 8.85
N GLY A 21 4.23 27.06 9.10
CA GLY A 21 4.44 25.79 8.42
C GLY A 21 3.32 25.49 7.41
N THR A 22 2.62 26.50 6.87
CA THR A 22 1.83 26.30 5.66
C THR A 22 2.77 26.36 4.46
N GLY A 23 3.70 25.41 4.41
CA GLY A 23 4.46 25.12 3.21
C GLY A 23 3.46 24.77 2.12
N CYS A 24 3.55 25.47 1.00
CA CYS A 24 2.77 25.24 -0.21
C CYS A 24 3.27 23.96 -0.91
N GLY A 25 3.14 22.83 -0.21
CA GLY A 25 3.35 21.47 -0.69
C GLY A 25 2.11 20.64 -0.35
N LYS A 26 1.85 19.56 -1.09
CA LYS A 26 0.74 18.65 -0.75
C LYS A 26 0.87 18.28 0.72
N SER A 27 -0.23 18.38 1.48
CA SER A 27 -0.20 17.99 2.88
C SER A 27 0.16 16.50 2.97
N LYS A 28 0.92 16.10 3.99
CA LYS A 28 1.24 14.69 4.27
C LYS A 28 0.01 13.79 4.15
N ILE A 29 -1.12 14.27 4.68
CA ILE A 29 -2.42 13.61 4.60
C ILE A 29 -2.88 13.39 3.14
N SER A 30 -2.73 14.39 2.28
CA SER A 30 -3.11 14.28 0.87
C SER A 30 -2.28 13.23 0.12
N GLU A 31 -0.97 13.17 0.34
CA GLU A 31 -0.10 12.17 -0.31
C GLU A 31 -0.37 10.76 0.23
N CYS A 32 -0.57 10.63 1.54
CA CYS A 32 -0.99 9.40 2.19
C CYS A 32 -2.30 8.85 1.61
N ASN A 33 -3.32 9.70 1.50
CA ASN A 33 -4.61 9.30 0.96
C ASN A 33 -4.49 8.85 -0.50
N ALA A 34 -3.68 9.55 -1.31
CA ALA A 34 -3.48 9.18 -2.71
C ALA A 34 -2.81 7.80 -2.86
N LEU A 35 -1.78 7.50 -2.05
CA LEU A 35 -1.13 6.20 -2.07
C LEU A 35 -2.07 5.08 -1.56
N ILE A 36 -2.75 5.31 -0.43
CA ILE A 36 -3.70 4.35 0.15
C ILE A 36 -4.86 4.05 -0.82
N GLU A 37 -5.34 5.05 -1.55
CA GLU A 37 -6.39 4.87 -2.55
C GLU A 37 -5.97 3.88 -3.65
N VAL A 38 -4.73 3.98 -4.14
CA VAL A 38 -4.19 3.02 -5.12
C VAL A 38 -4.11 1.62 -4.54
N ILE A 39 -3.59 1.47 -3.32
CA ILE A 39 -3.48 0.18 -2.62
C ILE A 39 -4.87 -0.46 -2.49
N ASN A 40 -5.86 0.29 -2.00
CA ASN A 40 -7.21 -0.21 -1.79
C ASN A 40 -7.91 -0.57 -3.12
N LYS A 41 -7.73 0.22 -4.17
CA LYS A 41 -8.22 -0.11 -5.53
C LYS A 41 -7.56 -1.37 -6.06
N GLY A 42 -6.30 -1.61 -5.73
CA GLY A 42 -5.59 -2.84 -6.05
C GLY A 42 -6.23 -4.07 -5.44
N VAL A 43 -6.46 -4.05 -4.13
CA VAL A 43 -7.15 -5.12 -3.39
C VAL A 43 -8.53 -5.40 -4.02
N GLN A 44 -9.33 -4.36 -4.27
CA GLN A 44 -10.64 -4.52 -4.91
C GLN A 44 -10.57 -5.11 -6.32
N SER A 45 -9.49 -4.86 -7.06
CA SER A 45 -9.29 -5.41 -8.40
C SER A 45 -8.96 -6.90 -8.34
N LEU A 46 -8.18 -7.32 -7.34
CA LEU A 46 -7.89 -8.74 -7.08
C LEU A 46 -9.17 -9.51 -6.72
N GLU A 47 -10.00 -8.97 -5.82
CA GLU A 47 -11.28 -9.58 -5.44
C GLU A 47 -12.23 -9.79 -6.62
N LYS A 48 -12.28 -8.82 -7.56
CA LYS A 48 -13.11 -8.90 -8.78
C LYS A 48 -12.53 -9.83 -9.84
N GLY A 49 -11.21 -10.00 -9.85
CA GLY A 49 -10.48 -10.79 -10.85
C GLY A 49 -10.63 -12.29 -10.65
N GLN A 50 -10.90 -12.75 -9.42
CA GLN A 50 -11.13 -14.15 -9.11
C GLN A 50 -12.48 -14.60 -9.68
N LYS A 51 -12.45 -15.34 -10.79
CA LYS A 51 -13.66 -15.92 -11.40
C LYS A 51 -13.63 -17.43 -11.22
N ALA A 52 -14.27 -17.89 -10.15
CA ALA A 52 -14.40 -19.32 -9.89
C ALA A 52 -15.05 -20.04 -11.09
N GLY A 53 -14.34 -21.02 -11.66
CA GLY A 53 -14.95 -22.13 -12.41
C GLY A 53 -14.74 -22.19 -13.92
N ALA A 54 -13.86 -21.37 -14.52
CA ALA A 54 -13.60 -21.47 -15.97
C ALA A 54 -12.42 -22.39 -16.34
N ASP A 55 -11.41 -22.48 -15.48
CA ASP A 55 -10.15 -23.19 -15.75
C ASP A 55 -9.83 -24.20 -14.63
N PRO A 56 -9.81 -25.52 -14.92
CA PRO A 56 -9.53 -26.55 -13.90
C PRO A 56 -8.10 -26.49 -13.35
N THR A 57 -7.19 -25.78 -14.00
CA THR A 57 -5.80 -25.59 -13.51
C THR A 57 -5.66 -24.35 -12.63
N GLY A 58 -6.63 -23.43 -12.65
CA GLY A 58 -6.53 -22.13 -11.99
C GLY A 58 -5.52 -21.16 -12.62
N ALA A 59 -4.91 -21.51 -13.76
CA ALA A 59 -3.91 -20.68 -14.43
C ALA A 59 -4.49 -19.35 -14.93
N ALA A 60 -5.75 -19.34 -15.38
CA ALA A 60 -6.46 -18.12 -15.77
C ALA A 60 -6.59 -17.13 -14.60
N ASP A 61 -6.96 -17.60 -13.41
CA ASP A 61 -7.07 -16.75 -12.21
C ASP A 61 -5.71 -16.22 -11.78
N LEU A 62 -4.66 -17.05 -11.85
CA LEU A 62 -3.29 -16.64 -11.56
C LEU A 62 -2.76 -15.59 -12.56
N LYS A 63 -3.09 -15.73 -13.85
CA LYS A 63 -2.75 -14.71 -14.87
C LYS A 63 -3.48 -13.40 -14.60
N ALA A 64 -4.76 -13.45 -14.27
CA ALA A 64 -5.55 -12.27 -13.91
C ALA A 64 -5.00 -11.58 -12.65
N MET A 65 -4.58 -12.35 -11.64
CA MET A 65 -3.90 -11.84 -10.46
C MET A 65 -2.60 -11.11 -10.83
N ALA A 66 -1.78 -11.69 -11.70
CA ALA A 66 -0.54 -11.07 -12.13
C ALA A 66 -0.76 -9.73 -12.86
N GLU A 67 -1.74 -9.69 -13.76
CA GLU A 67 -2.13 -8.46 -14.46
C GLU A 67 -2.63 -7.39 -13.50
N ALA A 68 -3.44 -7.76 -12.52
CA ALA A 68 -3.91 -6.84 -11.49
C ALA A 68 -2.74 -6.26 -10.67
N MET A 69 -1.79 -7.09 -10.25
CA MET A 69 -0.63 -6.63 -9.48
C MET A 69 0.32 -5.75 -10.30
N ASP A 70 0.53 -6.05 -11.58
CA ASP A 70 1.29 -5.17 -12.48
C ASP A 70 0.61 -3.81 -12.62
N LYS A 71 -0.72 -3.80 -12.79
CA LYS A 71 -1.49 -2.57 -12.86
C LYS A 71 -1.37 -1.76 -11.57
N VAL A 72 -1.44 -2.41 -10.42
CA VAL A 72 -1.26 -1.75 -9.12
C VAL A 72 0.13 -1.13 -8.97
N ALA A 73 1.18 -1.84 -9.38
CA ALA A 73 2.53 -1.29 -9.39
C ALA A 73 2.65 -0.08 -10.32
N ALA A 74 2.02 -0.15 -11.51
CA ALA A 74 2.01 0.96 -12.45
C ALA A 74 1.23 2.18 -11.89
N ASP A 75 0.05 1.97 -11.33
CA ASP A 75 -0.77 3.03 -10.75
C ASP A 75 -0.06 3.68 -9.55
N ALA A 76 0.65 2.90 -8.72
CA ALA A 76 1.42 3.40 -7.59
C ALA A 76 2.61 4.27 -8.02
N ALA A 77 3.23 3.96 -9.17
CA ALA A 77 4.31 4.75 -9.76
C ALA A 77 3.84 6.12 -10.28
N LEU A 78 2.54 6.27 -10.57
CA LEU A 78 1.94 7.52 -11.02
C LEU A 78 1.51 8.44 -9.88
N VAL A 79 1.54 7.96 -8.63
CA VAL A 79 1.24 8.80 -7.46
C VAL A 79 2.38 9.79 -7.26
N GLU A 80 2.08 11.06 -7.43
CA GLU A 80 3.02 12.14 -7.16
C GLU A 80 3.25 12.31 -5.66
N LEU A 81 4.33 11.68 -5.18
CA LEU A 81 4.77 11.72 -3.79
C LEU A 81 6.02 12.60 -3.68
N THR A 82 6.02 13.53 -2.73
CA THR A 82 7.15 14.40 -2.44
C THR A 82 7.83 14.05 -1.12
N LEU A 83 7.13 13.37 -0.22
CA LEU A 83 7.69 12.90 1.04
C LEU A 83 8.60 11.68 0.82
N PRO A 84 9.88 11.71 1.24
CA PRO A 84 10.83 10.61 1.02
C PRO A 84 10.35 9.26 1.56
N GLU A 85 9.72 9.25 2.75
CA GLU A 85 9.16 8.03 3.34
C GLU A 85 8.03 7.45 2.48
N LEU A 86 7.16 8.28 1.91
CA LEU A 86 6.09 7.79 1.01
C LEU A 86 6.65 7.31 -0.32
N GLN A 87 7.67 7.98 -0.87
CA GLN A 87 8.36 7.50 -2.07
C GLN A 87 8.99 6.13 -1.83
N LYS A 88 9.61 5.93 -0.66
CA LYS A 88 10.15 4.64 -0.24
C LYS A 88 9.04 3.58 -0.15
N PHE A 89 7.96 3.85 0.57
CA PHE A 89 6.86 2.89 0.71
C PHE A 89 6.21 2.56 -0.64
N SER A 90 6.01 3.56 -1.52
CA SER A 90 5.51 3.31 -2.88
C SER A 90 6.47 2.41 -3.67
N GLY A 91 7.79 2.64 -3.58
CA GLY A 91 8.79 1.80 -4.23
C GLY A 91 8.79 0.35 -3.71
N GLU A 92 8.71 0.17 -2.38
CA GLU A 92 8.60 -1.15 -1.74
C GLU A 92 7.31 -1.86 -2.15
N TYR A 93 6.18 -1.15 -2.19
CA TYR A 93 4.89 -1.69 -2.61
C TYR A 93 4.89 -2.11 -4.08
N GLN A 94 5.46 -1.30 -4.96
CA GLN A 94 5.65 -1.63 -6.38
C GLN A 94 6.53 -2.87 -6.56
N ALA A 95 7.60 -3.00 -5.77
CA ALA A 95 8.49 -4.16 -5.83
C ALA A 95 7.76 -5.43 -5.40
N MET A 96 7.08 -5.40 -4.26
CA MET A 96 6.25 -6.51 -3.77
C MET A 96 5.21 -6.91 -4.82
N ALA A 97 4.48 -5.94 -5.38
CA ALA A 97 3.46 -6.18 -6.38
C ALA A 97 4.02 -6.90 -7.63
N LYS A 98 5.19 -6.47 -8.11
CA LYS A 98 5.88 -7.14 -9.24
C LYS A 98 6.37 -8.55 -8.88
N GLU A 99 6.77 -8.78 -7.64
CA GLU A 99 7.16 -10.12 -7.17
C GLU A 99 5.97 -11.07 -7.11
N VAL A 100 4.83 -10.62 -6.56
CA VAL A 100 3.56 -11.36 -6.57
C VAL A 100 3.16 -11.67 -8.01
N SER A 101 3.17 -10.65 -8.88
CA SER A 101 2.84 -10.81 -10.30
C SER A 101 3.68 -11.87 -11.01
N ARG A 102 5.01 -11.83 -10.82
CA ARG A 102 5.93 -12.83 -11.39
C ARG A 102 5.61 -14.24 -10.88
N ALA A 103 5.50 -14.40 -9.56
CA ALA A 103 5.25 -15.71 -8.96
C ALA A 103 3.87 -16.28 -9.36
N ALA A 104 2.85 -15.43 -9.54
CA ALA A 104 1.55 -15.86 -10.06
C ALA A 104 1.67 -16.37 -11.52
N ARG A 105 2.44 -15.70 -12.39
CA ARG A 105 2.69 -16.17 -13.76
C ARG A 105 3.49 -17.47 -13.82
N ASP A 106 4.50 -17.59 -12.96
CA ASP A 106 5.31 -18.80 -12.85
C ASP A 106 4.42 -19.98 -12.40
N MET A 107 3.54 -19.74 -11.42
CA MET A 107 2.58 -20.74 -10.94
C MET A 107 1.56 -21.11 -12.03
N ALA A 108 1.05 -20.14 -12.78
CA ALA A 108 0.11 -20.40 -13.89
C ALA A 108 0.76 -21.28 -14.96
N THR A 109 2.00 -20.96 -15.34
CA THR A 109 2.77 -21.73 -16.33
C THR A 109 3.06 -23.15 -15.83
N ALA A 110 3.41 -23.30 -14.56
CA ALA A 110 3.63 -24.61 -13.94
C ALA A 110 2.34 -25.44 -13.85
N ALA A 111 1.21 -24.82 -13.54
CA ALA A 111 -0.10 -25.46 -13.49
C ALA A 111 -0.54 -25.97 -14.88
N GLU A 112 -0.37 -25.16 -15.94
CA GLU A 112 -0.62 -25.56 -17.32
C GLU A 112 0.27 -26.74 -17.75
N ALA A 113 1.52 -26.75 -17.32
CA ALA A 113 2.48 -27.82 -17.57
C ALA A 113 2.30 -29.06 -16.66
N LYS A 114 1.44 -28.98 -15.63
CA LYS A 114 1.30 -29.99 -14.57
C LYS A 114 2.64 -30.33 -13.87
N ASP A 115 3.49 -29.32 -13.73
CA ASP A 115 4.83 -29.44 -13.15
C ASP A 115 4.79 -29.10 -11.65
N SER A 116 4.55 -30.12 -10.82
CA SER A 116 4.37 -29.95 -9.36
C SER A 116 5.58 -29.35 -8.66
N ASP A 117 6.80 -29.64 -9.12
CA ASP A 117 8.01 -29.08 -8.54
C ASP A 117 8.06 -27.56 -8.76
N LYS A 118 7.73 -27.10 -9.98
CA LYS A 118 7.65 -25.66 -10.26
C LYS A 118 6.47 -24.98 -9.58
N ILE A 119 5.35 -25.67 -9.38
CA ILE A 119 4.24 -25.14 -8.56
C ILE A 119 4.73 -24.84 -7.14
N ASN A 120 5.43 -25.78 -6.51
CA ASN A 120 5.96 -25.59 -5.16
C ASN A 120 6.97 -24.43 -5.08
N VAL A 121 7.86 -24.30 -6.07
CA VAL A 121 8.80 -23.18 -6.15
C VAL A 121 8.07 -21.84 -6.30
N ALA A 122 7.09 -21.76 -7.20
CA ALA A 122 6.30 -20.54 -7.41
C ALA A 122 5.45 -20.19 -6.18
N GLN A 123 4.92 -21.19 -5.47
CA GLN A 123 4.18 -20.99 -4.22
C GLN A 123 5.07 -20.44 -3.10
N ALA A 124 6.28 -20.97 -2.92
CA ALA A 124 7.22 -20.42 -1.95
C ALA A 124 7.62 -18.97 -2.29
N ALA A 125 7.76 -18.65 -3.59
CA ALA A 125 8.02 -17.28 -4.03
C ALA A 125 6.83 -16.34 -3.76
N MET A 126 5.60 -16.80 -4.02
CA MET A 126 4.36 -16.10 -3.71
C MET A 126 4.25 -15.78 -2.22
N GLU A 127 4.42 -16.79 -1.36
CA GLU A 127 4.38 -16.61 0.10
C GLU A 127 5.43 -15.62 0.59
N LYS A 128 6.65 -15.67 0.03
CA LYS A 128 7.71 -14.73 0.38
C LYS A 128 7.35 -13.30 -0.02
N ALA A 129 6.75 -13.10 -1.19
CA ALA A 129 6.32 -11.78 -1.64
C ALA A 129 5.20 -11.23 -0.76
N VAL A 130 4.15 -12.03 -0.49
CA VAL A 130 3.00 -11.62 0.33
C VAL A 130 3.40 -11.33 1.79
N LYS A 131 4.40 -12.02 2.35
CA LYS A 131 4.93 -11.71 3.69
C LYS A 131 5.49 -10.29 3.85
N GLN A 132 5.74 -9.58 2.75
CA GLN A 132 6.16 -8.17 2.79
C GLN A 132 4.99 -7.22 3.02
N GLU A 133 3.74 -7.67 2.81
CA GLU A 133 2.55 -6.82 2.85
C GLU A 133 2.29 -6.25 4.25
N ASP A 134 2.19 -7.11 5.27
CA ASP A 134 1.91 -6.70 6.65
C ASP A 134 2.86 -5.60 7.17
N PRO A 135 4.20 -5.77 7.15
CA PRO A 135 5.09 -4.72 7.66
C PRO A 135 5.06 -3.44 6.82
N LEU A 136 4.78 -3.56 5.51
CA LEU A 136 4.68 -2.42 4.62
C LEU A 136 3.41 -1.61 4.85
N VAL A 137 2.25 -2.27 4.94
CA VAL A 137 0.96 -1.65 5.27
C VAL A 137 1.01 -1.02 6.66
N ASP A 138 1.62 -1.68 7.64
CA ASP A 138 1.86 -1.13 8.96
C ASP A 138 2.73 0.12 8.93
N GLY A 139 3.81 0.10 8.14
CA GLY A 139 4.72 1.24 7.95
C GLY A 139 3.99 2.45 7.38
N ILE A 140 3.21 2.24 6.31
CA ILE A 140 2.37 3.26 5.68
C ILE A 140 1.37 3.82 6.70
N ASN A 141 0.63 2.95 7.39
CA ASN A 141 -0.38 3.37 8.36
C ASN A 141 0.22 4.19 9.50
N LYS A 142 1.34 3.72 10.09
CA LYS A 142 2.04 4.45 11.17
C LYS A 142 2.53 5.81 10.70
N PHE A 143 3.13 5.88 9.52
CA PHE A 143 3.60 7.16 8.98
C PHE A 143 2.43 8.12 8.74
N CYS A 144 1.36 7.63 8.09
CA CYS A 144 0.22 8.45 7.69
C CYS A 144 -0.67 8.91 8.84
N GLN A 145 -0.69 8.19 9.96
CA GLN A 145 -1.46 8.55 11.15
C GLN A 145 -0.66 9.37 12.17
N ALA A 146 0.68 9.44 12.03
CA ALA A 146 1.50 10.28 12.89
C ALA A 146 1.20 11.78 12.66
N PRO A 147 1.16 12.60 13.73
CA PRO A 147 0.86 14.03 13.64
C PRO A 147 1.89 14.82 12.81
#